data_AF-A0A944GM49-F1
#
_entry.id   AF-A0A944GM49-F1
#
_cell.length_a   1.000
_cell.length_b   1.000
_cell.length_c   1.000
_cell.angle_alpha   90.00
_cell.angle_beta   90.00
_cell.angle_gamma   90.00
#
_symmetry.space_group_name_H-M   'P 1'
#
loop_
_entity.id
_entity.type
_entity.pdbx_description
1 polymer ?
#
loop_
_entity_poly.entity_id
_entity_poly.type
_entity_poly.pdbx_seq_one_letter_code
_entity_poly.pdbx_strand_id
1 'polypeptide(L)'
;ANYKQKGREWERTAALSMFEMSPDKTEEVLNQLCGVRIQGNYSRSDLQKGLRLYARSDYGKKSFNYSVFGEDYLDDNGETMDKFKTLVLRAGGNCAFLAKFNDTYWQTLCAQLNVETKRSRPCVVYLNGEYWGLYVLEEDQNDDHLEELHGVNKDDVVIYKGDAEALKLGYKLDEGTLPEGVTDESWYFSELLEFFDKHKDLKSEEDYAEFEKLVDVSSVMDYFAAEVWMNNKWDWPGKNWSMWRTVSSDGEGYADGRWRFILYDVEFGGICGESEANTNTIKDDNYKPLGLLDKGTDNPAVLCFAYLMTNEGFRTEFCKKLNDMSDTTFEKTAAMTLLDSFVDTYSPLYDQFFKRYPGTGSADDAINGGYGSAGCIRGFFNKRSSAINKMVKYCESKLGG
;
A
#
# COMPACT_ATOMS: atom_id res chain seq x y z
N ALA A 1 16.05 -21.75 -9.06
CA ALA A 1 15.30 -21.05 -10.13
C ALA A 1 15.67 -19.58 -10.12
N ASN A 2 15.83 -18.95 -11.29
CA ASN A 2 16.36 -17.59 -11.42
C ASN A 2 15.43 -16.51 -10.84
N TYR A 3 14.14 -16.81 -10.66
CA TYR A 3 13.15 -15.83 -10.16
C TYR A 3 13.37 -15.38 -8.70
N LYS A 4 14.24 -16.06 -7.93
CA LYS A 4 14.56 -15.64 -6.54
C LYS A 4 15.65 -14.58 -6.45
N GLN A 5 16.34 -14.32 -7.55
CA GLN A 5 17.48 -13.42 -7.59
C GLN A 5 17.05 -11.95 -7.56
N LYS A 6 17.91 -11.06 -7.03
CA LYS A 6 17.58 -9.66 -6.71
C LYS A 6 18.76 -8.72 -7.03
N GLY A 7 18.52 -7.41 -6.98
CA GLY A 7 19.56 -6.39 -7.12
C GLY A 7 19.96 -6.05 -8.55
N ARG A 8 20.87 -5.08 -8.69
CA ARG A 8 21.33 -4.49 -9.97
C ARG A 8 21.86 -5.55 -10.95
N GLU A 9 22.61 -6.53 -10.46
CA GLU A 9 23.18 -7.64 -11.26
C GLU A 9 22.13 -8.52 -11.94
N TRP A 10 20.89 -8.50 -11.45
CA TRP A 10 19.77 -9.26 -12.00
C TRP A 10 18.80 -8.43 -12.82
N GLU A 11 19.16 -7.17 -13.09
CA GLU A 11 18.48 -6.32 -14.05
C GLU A 11 18.88 -6.69 -15.48
N ARG A 12 17.91 -6.68 -16.40
CA ARG A 12 18.12 -6.97 -17.82
C ARG A 12 17.61 -5.81 -18.65
N THR A 13 18.37 -5.45 -19.68
CA THR A 13 17.93 -4.45 -20.65
C THR A 13 16.73 -4.95 -21.44
N ALA A 14 15.73 -4.09 -21.61
CA ALA A 14 14.58 -4.31 -22.48
C ALA A 14 14.29 -3.04 -23.31
N ALA A 15 13.62 -3.21 -24.44
CA ALA A 15 12.96 -2.11 -25.14
C ALA A 15 11.49 -2.05 -24.70
N LEU A 16 11.05 -0.86 -24.27
CA LEU A 16 9.67 -0.59 -23.88
C LEU A 16 9.03 0.30 -24.94
N SER A 17 7.89 -0.15 -25.46
CA SER A 17 6.92 0.68 -26.16
C SER A 17 5.60 0.66 -25.39
N MET A 18 5.07 1.83 -25.04
CA MET A 18 3.75 1.98 -24.42
C MET A 18 2.82 2.67 -25.39
N PHE A 19 1.61 2.14 -25.51
CA PHE A 19 0.58 2.66 -26.41
C PHE A 19 -0.67 3.01 -25.63
N GLU A 20 -1.20 4.20 -25.88
CA GLU A 20 -2.57 4.54 -25.50
C GLU A 20 -3.51 4.19 -26.64
N MET A 21 -4.68 3.68 -26.25
CA MET A 21 -5.69 3.22 -27.21
C MET A 21 -7.03 3.85 -26.87
N SER A 22 -7.63 4.50 -27.87
CA SER A 22 -9.04 4.84 -27.90
C SER A 22 -9.71 4.09 -29.06
N PRO A 23 -11.05 4.10 -29.16
CA PRO A 23 -11.75 3.42 -30.27
C PRO A 23 -11.23 3.79 -31.66
N ASP A 24 -10.74 5.03 -31.83
CA ASP A 24 -10.35 5.59 -33.13
C ASP A 24 -8.85 5.86 -33.28
N LYS A 25 -8.05 5.73 -32.22
CA LYS A 25 -6.62 6.09 -32.22
C LYS A 25 -5.78 5.10 -31.40
N THR A 26 -4.63 4.74 -31.95
CA THR A 26 -3.53 4.14 -31.19
C THR A 26 -2.33 5.08 -31.29
N GLU A 27 -1.76 5.43 -30.15
CA GLU A 27 -0.64 6.37 -30.06
C GLU A 27 0.48 5.77 -29.22
N GLU A 28 1.70 5.74 -29.76
CA GLU A 28 2.88 5.36 -28.99
C GLU A 28 3.31 6.56 -28.13
N VAL A 29 3.12 6.44 -26.81
CA VAL A 29 3.38 7.53 -25.85
C VAL A 29 4.75 7.43 -25.19
N LEU A 30 5.31 6.21 -25.11
CA LEU A 30 6.68 5.98 -24.67
C LEU A 30 7.37 4.99 -25.61
N ASN A 31 8.60 5.30 -25.98
CA ASN A 31 9.52 4.39 -26.68
C ASN A 31 10.94 4.65 -26.16
N GLN A 32 11.48 3.72 -25.38
CA GLN A 32 12.84 3.79 -24.86
C GLN A 32 13.36 2.45 -24.37
N LEU A 33 14.68 2.34 -24.22
CA LEU A 33 15.29 1.26 -23.46
C LEU A 33 15.10 1.49 -21.95
N CYS A 34 14.93 0.39 -21.22
CA CYS A 34 14.83 0.38 -19.77
C CYS A 34 15.50 -0.86 -19.18
N GLY A 35 15.71 -0.85 -17.87
CA GLY A 35 16.03 -2.05 -17.11
C GLY A 35 14.78 -2.76 -16.64
N VAL A 36 14.81 -4.09 -16.56
CA VAL A 36 13.69 -4.91 -16.08
C VAL A 36 14.18 -5.86 -14.99
N ARG A 37 13.44 -5.93 -13.87
CA ARG A 37 13.62 -6.93 -12.82
C ARG A 37 12.29 -7.61 -12.48
N ILE A 38 12.36 -8.84 -11.97
CA ILE A 38 11.19 -9.50 -11.39
C ILE A 38 10.84 -8.79 -10.07
N GLN A 39 9.55 -8.48 -9.90
CA GLN A 39 8.97 -7.82 -8.74
C GLN A 39 8.28 -8.83 -7.81
N GLY A 40 8.17 -8.46 -6.53
CA GLY A 40 7.44 -9.20 -5.50
C GLY A 40 8.34 -10.02 -4.59
N ASN A 41 7.73 -10.74 -3.65
CA ASN A 41 8.44 -11.72 -2.82
C ASN A 41 7.97 -13.15 -3.11
N TYR A 42 6.80 -13.53 -2.58
CA TYR A 42 6.21 -14.85 -2.78
C TYR A 42 5.69 -15.05 -4.21
N SER A 43 5.05 -14.01 -4.77
CA SER A 43 4.47 -13.99 -6.13
C SER A 43 5.48 -14.17 -7.25
N ARG A 44 6.78 -14.09 -6.96
CA ARG A 44 7.85 -14.44 -7.93
C ARG A 44 7.78 -15.90 -8.37
N SER A 45 7.11 -16.74 -7.59
CA SER A 45 6.87 -18.15 -7.92
C SER A 45 5.63 -18.39 -8.80
N ASP A 46 4.73 -17.40 -8.94
CA ASP A 46 3.49 -17.53 -9.72
C ASP A 46 3.75 -17.63 -11.22
N LEU A 47 2.78 -18.14 -11.99
CA LEU A 47 2.93 -18.31 -13.44
C LEU A 47 3.22 -16.97 -14.14
N GLN A 48 2.43 -15.94 -13.87
CA GLN A 48 2.63 -14.58 -14.35
C GLN A 48 3.57 -13.84 -13.40
N LYS A 49 4.73 -13.38 -13.90
CA LYS A 49 5.72 -12.66 -13.08
C LYS A 49 5.41 -11.18 -13.04
N GLY A 50 5.38 -10.59 -11.84
CA GLY A 50 5.46 -9.14 -11.70
C GLY A 50 6.80 -8.63 -12.24
N LEU A 51 6.79 -7.47 -12.90
CA LEU A 51 7.98 -6.85 -13.48
C LEU A 51 8.10 -5.42 -12.97
N ARG A 52 9.32 -4.99 -12.67
CA ARG A 52 9.64 -3.59 -12.39
C ARG A 52 10.51 -3.06 -13.53
N LEU A 53 10.10 -1.92 -14.07
CA LEU A 53 10.71 -1.22 -15.19
C LEU A 53 11.48 -0.01 -14.64
N TYR A 54 12.76 0.12 -14.99
CA TYR A 54 13.62 1.19 -14.51
C TYR A 54 14.10 2.05 -15.67
N ALA A 55 13.82 3.35 -15.61
CA ALA A 55 14.40 4.33 -16.52
C ALA A 55 15.72 4.83 -15.92
N ARG A 56 16.84 4.53 -16.59
CA ARG A 56 18.19 4.88 -16.12
C ARG A 56 19.07 5.31 -17.28
N SER A 57 20.00 6.22 -17.02
CA SER A 57 20.98 6.70 -18.00
C SER A 57 21.79 5.58 -18.64
N ASP A 58 22.05 4.48 -17.91
CA ASP A 58 22.78 3.30 -18.40
C ASP A 58 22.07 2.61 -19.58
N TYR A 59 20.76 2.80 -19.72
CA TYR A 59 19.98 2.25 -20.83
C TYR A 59 19.55 3.32 -21.83
N GLY A 60 19.45 4.58 -21.42
CA GLY A 60 19.03 5.69 -22.29
C GLY A 60 18.45 6.84 -21.48
N LYS A 61 17.14 7.08 -21.59
CA LYS A 61 16.47 8.13 -20.83
C LYS A 61 16.42 7.76 -19.34
N LYS A 62 16.68 8.75 -18.47
CA LYS A 62 16.72 8.60 -17.00
C LYS A 62 15.34 8.67 -16.32
N SER A 63 14.27 8.71 -17.09
CA SER A 63 12.88 8.76 -16.64
C SER A 63 11.96 8.30 -17.79
N PHE A 64 10.77 7.83 -17.44
CA PHE A 64 9.61 7.70 -18.32
C PHE A 64 8.84 9.02 -18.24
N ASN A 65 8.93 9.85 -19.29
CA ASN A 65 8.27 11.15 -19.34
C ASN A 65 6.91 11.00 -20.04
N TYR A 66 5.87 10.79 -19.25
CA TYR A 66 4.48 10.68 -19.67
C TYR A 66 3.57 10.71 -18.43
N SER A 67 2.41 11.36 -18.51
CA SER A 67 1.37 11.37 -17.47
C SER A 67 0.65 10.01 -17.38
N VAL A 68 1.37 8.97 -16.98
CA VAL A 68 0.94 7.56 -16.99
C VAL A 68 -0.41 7.37 -16.28
N PHE A 69 -0.64 8.12 -15.20
CA PHE A 69 -1.81 7.98 -14.32
C PHE A 69 -2.84 9.09 -14.46
N GLY A 70 -2.75 9.91 -15.52
CA GLY A 70 -3.68 11.00 -15.79
C GLY A 70 -3.10 12.38 -15.52
N GLU A 71 -3.56 13.36 -16.26
CA GLU A 71 -3.14 14.77 -16.13
C GLU A 71 -3.65 15.43 -14.83
N ASP A 72 -4.68 14.84 -14.23
CA ASP A 72 -5.28 15.25 -12.95
C ASP A 72 -4.56 14.68 -11.74
N TYR A 73 -3.54 13.83 -11.93
CA TYR A 73 -2.67 13.39 -10.86
C TYR A 73 -1.57 14.43 -10.65
N LEU A 74 -1.67 15.17 -9.54
CA LEU A 74 -0.81 16.30 -9.21
C LEU A 74 0.11 15.97 -8.03
N ASP A 75 1.28 16.59 -8.02
CA ASP A 75 2.17 16.69 -6.86
C ASP A 75 1.62 17.69 -5.82
N ASP A 76 2.31 17.82 -4.69
CA ASP A 76 1.94 18.76 -3.62
C ASP A 76 2.06 20.24 -4.02
N ASN A 77 2.76 20.55 -5.11
CA ASN A 77 2.86 21.89 -5.69
C ASN A 77 1.75 22.19 -6.72
N GLY A 78 0.91 21.19 -7.05
CA GLY A 78 -0.15 21.30 -8.04
C GLY A 78 0.33 21.10 -9.48
N GLU A 79 1.51 20.55 -9.70
CA GLU A 79 2.07 20.20 -11.00
C GLU A 79 1.70 18.76 -11.38
N THR A 80 1.43 18.50 -12.66
CA THR A 80 1.08 17.15 -13.13
C THR A 80 2.28 16.19 -12.97
N MET A 81 2.00 15.02 -12.39
CA MET A 81 2.94 13.92 -12.27
C MET A 81 3.15 13.23 -13.62
N ASP A 82 4.11 13.74 -14.41
CA ASP A 82 4.40 13.30 -15.78
C ASP A 82 5.77 12.64 -15.95
N LYS A 83 6.45 12.30 -14.85
CA LYS A 83 7.84 11.82 -14.87
C LYS A 83 8.05 10.72 -13.83
N PHE A 84 8.38 9.51 -14.30
CA PHE A 84 8.56 8.34 -13.43
C PHE A 84 9.95 7.71 -13.61
N LYS A 85 10.62 7.37 -12.52
CA LYS A 85 11.90 6.61 -12.54
C LYS A 85 11.68 5.12 -12.65
N THR A 86 10.64 4.66 -11.98
CA THR A 86 10.27 3.26 -11.89
C THR A 86 8.78 3.11 -12.11
N LEU A 87 8.39 2.11 -12.90
CA LEU A 87 7.01 1.68 -13.06
C LEU A 87 6.94 0.18 -12.76
N VAL A 88 5.84 -0.27 -12.16
CA VAL A 88 5.65 -1.68 -11.84
C VAL A 88 4.50 -2.23 -12.67
N LEU A 89 4.76 -3.34 -13.36
CA LEU A 89 3.75 -4.22 -13.93
C LEU A 89 3.44 -5.29 -12.88
N ARG A 90 2.51 -4.98 -11.98
CA ARG A 90 2.09 -5.90 -10.90
C ARG A 90 1.17 -6.97 -11.50
N ALA A 91 1.49 -8.24 -11.21
CA ALA A 91 0.70 -9.37 -11.70
C ALA A 91 -0.67 -9.52 -10.98
N GLY A 92 -0.88 -8.80 -9.87
CA GLY A 92 -2.11 -8.78 -9.07
C GLY A 92 -1.97 -9.35 -7.66
N GLY A 93 -0.75 -9.70 -7.23
CA GLY A 93 -0.48 -10.23 -5.89
C GLY A 93 -1.28 -11.50 -5.61
N ASN A 94 -1.90 -11.58 -4.43
CA ASN A 94 -2.78 -12.69 -4.06
C ASN A 94 -4.06 -12.78 -4.91
N CYS A 95 -4.38 -11.71 -5.66
CA CYS A 95 -5.51 -11.66 -6.59
C CYS A 95 -5.10 -11.84 -8.07
N ALA A 96 -3.88 -12.34 -8.36
CA ALA A 96 -3.33 -12.41 -9.71
C ALA A 96 -4.21 -13.16 -10.73
N PHE A 97 -4.99 -14.15 -10.29
CA PHE A 97 -5.92 -14.91 -11.15
C PHE A 97 -7.38 -14.80 -10.70
N LEU A 98 -7.71 -13.69 -10.02
CA LEU A 98 -9.05 -13.33 -9.55
C LEU A 98 -9.47 -11.99 -10.18
N ALA A 99 -10.10 -11.08 -9.43
CA ALA A 99 -10.42 -9.74 -9.91
C ALA A 99 -9.18 -8.89 -10.25
N LYS A 100 -8.00 -9.23 -9.71
CA LYS A 100 -6.69 -8.59 -9.96
C LYS A 100 -6.54 -7.13 -9.50
N PHE A 101 -7.63 -6.37 -9.43
CA PHE A 101 -7.62 -4.94 -9.14
C PHE A 101 -7.83 -4.58 -7.67
N ASN A 102 -8.00 -5.54 -6.76
CA ASN A 102 -8.41 -5.28 -5.37
C ASN A 102 -7.51 -4.26 -4.66
N ASP A 103 -6.18 -4.37 -4.80
CA ASP A 103 -5.23 -3.41 -4.24
C ASP A 103 -5.47 -2.00 -4.80
N THR A 104 -5.53 -1.84 -6.13
CA THR A 104 -5.84 -0.56 -6.79
C THR A 104 -7.16 0.04 -6.34
N TYR A 105 -8.20 -0.79 -6.18
CA TYR A 105 -9.52 -0.34 -5.75
C TYR A 105 -9.47 0.29 -4.34
N TRP A 106 -8.83 -0.40 -3.39
CA TRP A 106 -8.69 0.10 -2.02
C TRP A 106 -7.78 1.33 -1.94
N GLN A 107 -6.66 1.34 -2.67
CA GLN A 107 -5.77 2.50 -2.81
C GLN A 107 -6.53 3.72 -3.34
N THR A 108 -7.38 3.53 -4.36
CA THR A 108 -8.17 4.62 -4.96
C THR A 108 -9.15 5.23 -3.97
N LEU A 109 -9.83 4.41 -3.17
CA LEU A 109 -10.74 4.90 -2.12
C LEU A 109 -9.98 5.67 -1.03
N CYS A 110 -8.77 5.25 -0.71
CA CYS A 110 -7.95 5.85 0.36
C CYS A 110 -7.15 7.08 -0.08
N ALA A 111 -7.18 7.46 -1.37
CA ALA A 111 -6.31 8.51 -1.92
C ALA A 111 -6.50 9.93 -1.33
N GLN A 112 -7.56 10.16 -0.54
CA GLN A 112 -7.84 11.43 0.15
C GLN A 112 -7.50 11.40 1.64
N LEU A 113 -6.99 10.29 2.14
CA LEU A 113 -6.56 10.13 3.53
C LEU A 113 -5.13 10.64 3.72
N ASN A 114 -4.74 10.95 4.95
CA ASN A 114 -3.37 11.35 5.31
C ASN A 114 -2.40 10.16 5.35
N VAL A 115 -2.45 9.31 4.34
CA VAL A 115 -1.61 8.12 4.20
C VAL A 115 -1.07 8.09 2.78
N GLU A 116 0.18 7.68 2.62
CA GLU A 116 0.72 7.56 1.28
C GLU A 116 0.04 6.42 0.53
N THR A 117 -0.48 6.70 -0.65
CA THR A 117 -1.15 5.71 -1.52
C THR A 117 -0.36 5.58 -2.83
N LYS A 118 -0.88 4.82 -3.79
CA LYS A 118 -0.30 4.77 -5.13
C LYS A 118 -1.39 4.77 -6.19
N ARG A 119 -1.07 5.39 -7.33
CA ARG A 119 -1.87 5.32 -8.53
C ARG A 119 -1.56 4.07 -9.32
N SER A 120 -2.60 3.54 -9.94
CA SER A 120 -2.48 2.40 -10.83
C SER A 120 -3.64 2.31 -11.80
N ARG A 121 -3.40 1.61 -12.91
CA ARG A 121 -4.36 1.39 -13.99
C ARG A 121 -4.12 0.03 -14.65
N PRO A 122 -5.14 -0.60 -15.25
CA PRO A 122 -4.92 -1.83 -16.01
C PRO A 122 -4.04 -1.57 -17.23
N CYS A 123 -3.24 -2.57 -17.58
CA CYS A 123 -2.54 -2.61 -18.85
C CYS A 123 -2.46 -4.05 -19.41
N VAL A 124 -2.35 -4.17 -20.73
CA VAL A 124 -2.08 -5.44 -21.39
C VAL A 124 -0.62 -5.46 -21.83
N VAL A 125 0.10 -6.50 -21.42
CA VAL A 125 1.53 -6.65 -21.72
C VAL A 125 1.73 -7.65 -22.84
N TYR A 126 2.57 -7.27 -23.80
CA TYR A 126 3.15 -8.15 -24.80
C TYR A 126 4.65 -8.27 -24.54
N LEU A 127 5.17 -9.49 -24.46
CA LEU A 127 6.60 -9.74 -24.34
C LEU A 127 7.11 -10.35 -25.65
N ASN A 128 8.04 -9.67 -26.32
CA ASN A 128 8.58 -10.09 -27.62
C ASN A 128 7.49 -10.41 -28.67
N GLY A 129 6.40 -9.64 -28.65
CA GLY A 129 5.25 -9.81 -29.57
C GLY A 129 4.23 -10.87 -29.13
N GLU A 130 4.47 -11.62 -28.06
CA GLU A 130 3.50 -12.58 -27.51
C GLU A 130 2.61 -11.88 -26.47
N TYR A 131 1.29 -12.08 -26.56
CA TYR A 131 0.37 -11.68 -25.49
C TYR A 131 0.77 -12.38 -24.19
N TRP A 132 1.16 -11.57 -23.21
CA TRP A 132 1.64 -12.07 -21.93
C TRP A 132 0.57 -12.01 -20.83
N GLY A 133 -0.35 -11.04 -20.91
CA GLY A 133 -1.50 -11.01 -20.02
C GLY A 133 -1.91 -9.62 -19.56
N LEU A 134 -2.96 -9.60 -18.75
CA LEU A 134 -3.44 -8.45 -18.00
C LEU A 134 -2.58 -8.21 -16.76
N TYR A 135 -2.12 -6.98 -16.59
CA TYR A 135 -1.34 -6.49 -15.46
C TYR A 135 -2.01 -5.24 -14.86
N VAL A 136 -1.60 -4.91 -13.64
CA VAL A 136 -1.82 -3.60 -13.05
C VAL A 136 -0.53 -2.80 -13.24
N LEU A 137 -0.57 -1.73 -14.04
CA LEU A 137 0.51 -0.75 -14.12
C LEU A 137 0.37 0.17 -12.91
N GLU A 138 1.38 0.24 -12.06
CA GLU A 138 1.35 0.99 -10.81
C GLU A 138 2.64 1.77 -10.57
N GLU A 139 2.52 2.80 -9.75
CA GLU A 139 3.67 3.50 -9.17
C GLU A 139 4.48 2.57 -8.26
N ASP A 140 5.74 2.92 -8.09
CA ASP A 140 6.61 2.30 -7.12
C ASP A 140 6.83 3.27 -5.95
N GLN A 141 6.23 2.99 -4.79
CA GLN A 141 6.30 3.83 -3.58
C GLN A 141 7.70 3.77 -2.94
N ASN A 142 8.67 4.37 -3.63
CA ASN A 142 10.08 4.44 -3.26
C ASN A 142 10.50 5.89 -2.98
N ASP A 143 11.80 6.12 -2.81
CA ASP A 143 12.41 7.43 -2.59
C ASP A 143 12.18 8.40 -3.76
N ASP A 144 12.32 7.96 -5.01
CA ASP A 144 12.04 8.76 -6.20
C ASP A 144 10.55 9.19 -6.24
N HIS A 145 9.60 8.32 -5.85
CA HIS A 145 8.17 8.65 -5.79
C HIS A 145 7.88 9.75 -4.78
N LEU A 146 8.46 9.65 -3.58
CA LEU A 146 8.26 10.65 -2.53
C LEU A 146 8.91 12.00 -2.90
N GLU A 147 10.04 11.99 -3.59
CA GLU A 147 10.65 13.22 -4.15
C GLU A 147 9.72 13.89 -5.17
N GLU A 148 9.19 13.14 -6.12
CA GLU A 148 8.31 13.72 -7.15
C GLU A 148 6.98 14.17 -6.58
N LEU A 149 6.40 13.44 -5.62
CA LEU A 149 5.10 13.76 -5.02
C LEU A 149 5.16 14.92 -4.01
N HIS A 150 6.15 14.89 -3.11
CA HIS A 150 6.23 15.81 -1.96
C HIS A 150 7.35 16.84 -2.07
N GLY A 151 8.21 16.76 -3.09
CA GLY A 151 9.38 17.64 -3.23
C GLY A 151 10.47 17.42 -2.19
N VAL A 152 10.45 16.31 -1.45
CA VAL A 152 11.50 15.97 -0.48
C VAL A 152 12.78 15.53 -1.20
N ASN A 153 13.94 15.70 -0.56
CA ASN A 153 15.18 15.14 -1.09
C ASN A 153 15.17 13.62 -0.92
N LYS A 154 15.17 12.87 -2.02
CA LYS A 154 15.16 11.39 -1.98
C LYS A 154 16.35 10.78 -1.24
N ASP A 155 17.51 11.44 -1.26
CA ASP A 155 18.71 10.94 -0.55
C ASP A 155 18.53 11.01 0.98
N ASP A 156 17.56 11.81 1.45
CA ASP A 156 17.16 11.89 2.85
C ASP A 156 16.00 10.95 3.19
N VAL A 157 15.39 10.28 2.21
CA VAL A 157 14.24 9.39 2.44
C VAL A 157 14.69 8.05 3.01
N VAL A 158 13.97 7.61 4.04
CA VAL A 158 14.10 6.29 4.64
C VAL A 158 12.74 5.62 4.65
N ILE A 159 12.66 4.37 4.19
CA ILE A 159 11.45 3.55 4.22
C ILE A 159 11.74 2.23 4.91
N TYR A 160 10.93 1.88 5.90
CA TYR A 160 10.87 0.52 6.45
C TYR A 160 9.60 -0.17 6.05
N LYS A 161 9.68 -1.48 5.88
CA LYS A 161 8.50 -2.32 5.73
C LYS A 161 8.53 -3.57 6.58
N GLY A 162 7.34 -4.00 7.00
CA GLY A 162 7.13 -5.29 7.65
C GLY A 162 7.56 -6.43 6.72
N ASP A 163 8.40 -7.32 7.24
CA ASP A 163 8.89 -8.49 6.52
C ASP A 163 9.06 -9.68 7.46
N ALA A 164 8.17 -10.66 7.35
CA ALA A 164 8.26 -11.88 8.15
C ALA A 164 9.49 -12.74 7.83
N GLU A 165 10.20 -12.50 6.72
CA GLU A 165 11.48 -13.16 6.44
C GLU A 165 12.65 -12.48 7.16
N ALA A 166 12.47 -11.26 7.69
CA ALA A 166 13.45 -10.57 8.53
C ALA A 166 13.37 -11.07 9.99
N LEU A 167 13.69 -12.35 10.19
CA LEU A 167 13.45 -13.11 11.45
C LEU A 167 13.95 -12.45 12.75
N LYS A 168 14.90 -11.51 12.68
CA LYS A 168 15.42 -10.79 13.85
C LYS A 168 14.52 -9.62 14.28
N LEU A 169 14.04 -8.83 13.32
CA LEU A 169 13.34 -7.56 13.59
C LEU A 169 11.85 -7.61 13.19
N GLY A 170 11.47 -8.49 12.26
CA GLY A 170 10.14 -8.52 11.66
C GLY A 170 9.91 -7.41 10.61
N TYR A 171 10.94 -6.62 10.31
CA TYR A 171 10.96 -5.57 9.30
C TYR A 171 12.37 -5.39 8.75
N LYS A 172 12.50 -4.61 7.67
CA LYS A 172 13.78 -4.27 7.05
C LYS A 172 13.76 -2.86 6.48
N LEU A 173 14.95 -2.28 6.35
CA LEU A 173 15.18 -1.06 5.58
C LEU A 173 14.94 -1.37 4.09
N ASP A 174 13.93 -0.75 3.49
CA ASP A 174 13.61 -0.91 2.07
C ASP A 174 14.24 0.17 1.20
N GLU A 175 14.20 1.42 1.67
CA GLU A 175 14.89 2.57 1.07
C GLU A 175 15.70 3.33 2.13
N GLY A 176 16.79 3.95 1.71
CA GLY A 176 17.77 4.61 2.57
C GLY A 176 19.06 3.80 2.73
N THR A 177 20.14 4.49 3.12
CA THR A 177 21.46 3.87 3.35
C THR A 177 21.92 4.14 4.77
N LEU A 178 22.21 3.08 5.53
CA LEU A 178 22.74 3.23 6.89
C LEU A 178 24.02 4.07 6.89
N PRO A 179 24.25 4.90 7.93
CA PRO A 179 25.50 5.64 8.07
C PRO A 179 26.72 4.72 8.06
N GLU A 180 27.87 5.25 7.64
CA GLU A 180 29.12 4.48 7.56
C GLU A 180 29.46 3.82 8.91
N GLY A 181 29.68 2.50 8.88
CA GLY A 181 30.00 1.72 10.07
C GLY A 181 28.80 1.24 10.89
N VAL A 182 27.57 1.68 10.57
CA VAL A 182 26.35 1.20 11.22
C VAL A 182 25.85 -0.05 10.51
N THR A 183 25.64 -1.12 11.28
CA THR A 183 25.10 -2.41 10.79
C THR A 183 23.73 -2.75 11.36
N ASP A 184 23.25 -1.94 12.32
CA ASP A 184 21.95 -2.18 12.91
C ASP A 184 20.85 -1.63 12.01
N GLU A 185 20.08 -2.52 11.40
CA GLU A 185 18.98 -2.14 10.51
C GLU A 185 17.88 -1.36 11.24
N SER A 186 17.78 -1.39 12.57
CA SER A 186 16.84 -0.55 13.32
C SER A 186 17.32 0.89 13.57
N TRP A 187 18.49 1.29 13.05
CA TRP A 187 19.13 2.57 13.34
C TRP A 187 18.20 3.78 13.27
N TYR A 188 17.47 3.95 12.16
CA TYR A 188 16.59 5.10 11.99
C TYR A 188 15.33 5.05 12.87
N PHE A 189 15.00 3.90 13.44
CA PHE A 189 13.95 3.76 14.44
C PHE A 189 14.43 4.01 15.87
N SER A 190 15.73 4.26 16.11
CA SER A 190 16.29 4.33 17.47
C SER A 190 15.53 5.29 18.39
N GLU A 191 15.21 6.49 17.91
CA GLU A 191 14.46 7.50 18.68
C GLU A 191 13.05 7.01 19.05
N LEU A 192 12.37 6.34 18.11
CA LEU A 192 11.03 5.80 18.31
C LEU A 192 11.04 4.61 19.28
N LEU A 193 12.02 3.72 19.15
CA LEU A 193 12.20 2.56 20.05
C LEU A 193 12.59 3.01 21.46
N GLU A 194 13.50 3.98 21.59
CA GLU A 194 13.85 4.58 22.87
C GLU A 194 12.65 5.27 23.54
N PHE A 195 11.77 5.90 22.76
CA PHE A 195 10.53 6.45 23.28
C PHE A 195 9.66 5.35 23.91
N PHE A 196 9.44 4.23 23.21
CA PHE A 196 8.65 3.12 23.75
C PHE A 196 9.29 2.44 24.98
N ASP A 197 10.62 2.49 25.11
CA ASP A 197 11.31 1.97 26.29
C ASP A 197 11.17 2.89 27.52
N LYS A 198 11.09 4.21 27.30
CA LYS A 198 11.03 5.23 28.37
C LYS A 198 9.60 5.50 28.86
N HIS A 199 8.62 5.38 27.98
CA HIS A 199 7.21 5.70 28.26
C HIS A 199 6.36 4.43 28.34
N LYS A 200 5.27 4.47 29.12
CA LYS A 200 4.34 3.33 29.25
C LYS A 200 3.03 3.53 28.50
N ASP A 201 2.66 4.79 28.27
CA ASP A 201 1.45 5.24 27.61
C ASP A 201 1.63 6.72 27.23
N LEU A 202 0.62 7.30 26.58
CA LEU A 202 0.53 8.70 26.16
C LEU A 202 -0.64 9.41 26.87
N LYS A 203 -0.90 9.07 28.13
CA LYS A 203 -2.00 9.69 28.89
C LYS A 203 -1.70 11.13 29.29
N SER A 204 -0.43 11.49 29.47
CA SER A 204 -0.03 12.86 29.77
C SER A 204 0.08 13.70 28.48
N GLU A 205 -0.18 15.01 28.58
CA GLU A 205 -0.01 15.92 27.45
C GLU A 205 1.48 16.06 27.07
N GLU A 206 2.40 15.95 28.03
CA GLU A 206 3.83 16.07 27.78
C GLU A 206 4.36 14.89 26.95
N ASP A 207 4.03 13.65 27.34
CA ASP A 207 4.45 12.45 26.60
C ASP A 207 3.84 12.42 25.19
N TYR A 208 2.57 12.83 25.08
CA TYR A 208 1.88 12.91 23.80
C TYR A 208 2.52 13.95 22.87
N ALA A 209 2.84 15.15 23.37
CA ALA A 209 3.50 16.19 22.59
C ALA A 209 4.97 15.85 22.24
N GLU A 210 5.64 15.01 23.03
CA GLU A 210 6.95 14.46 22.66
C GLU A 210 6.80 13.43 21.53
N PHE A 211 5.80 12.54 21.60
CA PHE A 211 5.54 11.55 20.56
C PHE A 211 5.15 12.17 19.22
N GLU A 212 4.36 13.25 19.22
CA GLU A 212 3.97 14.00 18.01
C GLU A 212 5.15 14.58 17.22
N LYS A 213 6.32 14.73 17.85
CA LYS A 213 7.55 15.16 17.16
C LYS A 213 8.22 14.02 16.39
N LEU A 214 7.92 12.77 16.75
CA LEU A 214 8.50 11.57 16.14
C LEU A 214 7.61 11.02 15.02
N VAL A 215 6.29 11.17 15.15
CA VAL A 215 5.30 10.53 14.27
C VAL A 215 4.21 11.52 13.89
N ASP A 216 3.81 11.51 12.62
CA ASP A 216 2.61 12.21 12.18
C ASP A 216 1.36 11.46 12.65
N VAL A 217 0.73 11.97 13.71
CA VAL A 217 -0.43 11.33 14.35
C VAL A 217 -1.65 11.27 13.43
N SER A 218 -1.82 12.24 12.53
CA SER A 218 -2.89 12.20 11.53
C SER A 218 -2.68 11.05 10.56
N SER A 219 -1.42 10.78 10.19
CA SER A 219 -1.08 9.64 9.34
C SER A 219 -1.35 8.30 10.03
N VAL A 220 -1.00 8.17 11.32
CA VAL A 220 -1.34 6.96 12.09
C VAL A 220 -2.86 6.76 12.15
N MET A 221 -3.61 7.82 12.46
CA MET A 221 -5.07 7.76 12.58
C MET A 221 -5.71 7.27 11.28
N ASP A 222 -5.34 7.87 10.15
CA ASP A 222 -5.92 7.57 8.84
C ASP A 222 -5.51 6.19 8.32
N TYR A 223 -4.23 5.80 8.48
CA TYR A 223 -3.74 4.48 8.09
C TYR A 223 -4.44 3.36 8.87
N PHE A 224 -4.45 3.44 10.20
CA PHE A 224 -5.07 2.40 11.03
C PHE A 224 -6.59 2.39 10.87
N ALA A 225 -7.24 3.53 10.68
CA ALA A 225 -8.68 3.56 10.42
C ALA A 225 -9.00 2.86 9.10
N ALA A 226 -8.22 3.10 8.04
CA ALA A 226 -8.38 2.43 6.75
C ALA A 226 -8.14 0.92 6.84
N GLU A 227 -6.99 0.48 7.37
CA GLU A 227 -6.65 -0.95 7.48
C GLU A 227 -7.66 -1.72 8.36
N VAL A 228 -8.06 -1.12 9.48
CA VAL A 228 -9.10 -1.69 10.36
C VAL A 228 -10.43 -1.75 9.62
N TRP A 229 -10.85 -0.69 8.92
CA TRP A 229 -12.14 -0.69 8.24
C TRP A 229 -12.15 -1.71 7.09
N MET A 230 -11.11 -1.75 6.25
CA MET A 230 -11.00 -2.68 5.12
C MET A 230 -10.83 -4.13 5.56
N ASN A 231 -10.35 -4.37 6.79
CA ASN A 231 -10.02 -5.71 7.28
C ASN A 231 -9.03 -6.40 6.34
N ASN A 232 -7.85 -5.79 6.16
CA ASN A 232 -6.74 -6.34 5.37
C ASN A 232 -6.13 -7.56 6.06
N LYS A 233 -6.85 -8.67 5.99
CA LYS A 233 -6.67 -9.80 6.90
C LYS A 233 -5.45 -10.66 6.53
N TRP A 234 -5.00 -11.45 7.51
CA TRP A 234 -3.96 -12.49 7.47
C TRP A 234 -2.52 -12.01 7.50
N ASP A 235 -2.15 -11.05 6.66
CA ASP A 235 -0.76 -10.59 6.60
C ASP A 235 -0.55 -9.29 7.39
N TRP A 236 -1.48 -8.34 7.36
CA TRP A 236 -1.42 -7.15 8.21
C TRP A 236 -1.91 -7.43 9.64
N PRO A 237 -1.28 -6.88 10.70
CA PRO A 237 -0.11 -5.99 10.69
C PRO A 237 1.24 -6.71 10.88
N GLY A 238 1.29 -8.04 10.82
CA GLY A 238 2.56 -8.78 10.94
C GLY A 238 3.51 -8.54 9.75
N LYS A 239 2.94 -8.19 8.59
CA LYS A 239 3.56 -7.73 7.35
C LYS A 239 2.71 -6.57 6.82
N ASN A 240 2.90 -6.21 5.56
CA ASN A 240 2.02 -5.32 4.78
C ASN A 240 1.78 -3.94 5.44
N TRP A 241 2.75 -3.49 6.24
CA TRP A 241 2.87 -2.12 6.68
C TRP A 241 4.17 -1.56 6.15
N SER A 242 4.17 -0.25 5.89
CA SER A 242 5.35 0.49 5.49
C SER A 242 5.30 1.87 6.12
N MET A 243 6.45 2.35 6.56
CA MET A 243 6.62 3.65 7.22
C MET A 243 7.77 4.39 6.56
N TRP A 244 7.63 5.70 6.38
CA TRP A 244 8.66 6.55 5.80
C TRP A 244 8.88 7.82 6.61
N ARG A 245 10.09 8.37 6.50
CA ARG A 245 10.44 9.71 6.97
C ARG A 245 11.55 10.27 6.10
N THR A 246 11.80 11.57 6.24
CA THR A 246 13.07 12.19 5.88
C THR A 246 14.03 12.13 7.08
N VAL A 247 15.34 11.98 6.86
CA VAL A 247 16.33 11.97 7.95
C VAL A 247 16.61 13.38 8.46
N SER A 248 16.55 14.38 7.57
CA SER A 248 16.62 15.79 7.92
C SER A 248 15.34 16.22 8.65
N SER A 249 15.49 16.93 9.77
CA SER A 249 14.39 17.45 10.60
C SER A 249 14.20 18.96 10.49
N ASP A 250 15.01 19.64 9.67
CA ASP A 250 15.03 21.09 9.56
C ASP A 250 14.19 21.61 8.38
N GLY A 251 13.51 20.71 7.67
CA GLY A 251 12.66 21.03 6.53
C GLY A 251 11.20 21.34 6.92
N GLU A 252 10.49 22.02 6.02
CA GLU A 252 9.06 22.25 6.14
C GLU A 252 8.24 21.14 5.47
N GLY A 253 6.95 21.03 5.79
CA GLY A 253 6.06 20.05 5.18
C GLY A 253 6.46 18.60 5.47
N TYR A 254 6.63 17.80 4.42
CA TYR A 254 7.03 16.39 4.54
C TYR A 254 8.53 16.18 4.82
N ALA A 255 9.33 17.25 4.85
CA ALA A 255 10.75 17.23 5.20
C ALA A 255 11.02 17.47 6.71
N ASP A 256 10.03 17.22 7.55
CA ASP A 256 10.05 17.52 9.00
C ASP A 256 10.57 16.38 9.89
N GLY A 257 11.06 15.29 9.31
CA GLY A 257 11.61 14.15 10.04
C GLY A 257 10.60 13.21 10.69
N ARG A 258 9.29 13.48 10.61
CA ARG A 258 8.26 12.65 11.25
C ARG A 258 7.97 11.38 10.45
N TRP A 259 7.76 10.27 11.16
CA TRP A 259 7.29 9.02 10.58
C TRP A 259 5.84 9.12 10.08
N ARG A 260 5.61 8.64 8.86
CA ARG A 260 4.32 8.56 8.18
C ARG A 260 4.10 7.17 7.61
N PHE A 261 2.84 6.80 7.41
CA PHE A 261 2.48 5.49 6.88
C PHE A 261 2.30 5.50 5.36
N ILE A 262 2.68 4.37 4.74
CA ILE A 262 2.39 4.04 3.36
C ILE A 262 1.40 2.87 3.34
N LEU A 263 0.26 3.06 2.68
CA LEU A 263 -0.71 2.01 2.43
C LEU A 263 -0.16 1.05 1.38
N TYR A 264 0.01 -0.21 1.75
CA TYR A 264 0.78 -1.17 0.97
C TYR A 264 0.14 -2.56 1.02
N ASP A 265 -0.07 -3.17 -0.15
CA ASP A 265 -0.48 -4.57 -0.28
C ASP A 265 -1.81 -4.88 0.43
N VAL A 266 -2.86 -4.18 0.00
CA VAL A 266 -4.19 -4.16 0.65
C VAL A 266 -5.24 -5.02 -0.06
N GLU A 267 -4.84 -5.88 -1.00
CA GLU A 267 -5.77 -6.74 -1.74
C GLU A 267 -6.56 -7.74 -0.86
N PHE A 268 -6.10 -8.01 0.37
CA PHE A 268 -6.82 -8.85 1.33
C PHE A 268 -7.97 -8.13 2.04
N GLY A 269 -8.11 -6.82 1.85
CA GLY A 269 -9.26 -6.05 2.33
C GLY A 269 -10.58 -6.66 1.84
N GLY A 270 -11.37 -7.20 2.78
CA GLY A 270 -12.66 -7.81 2.50
C GLY A 270 -12.64 -8.97 1.51
N ILE A 271 -11.51 -9.68 1.36
CA ILE A 271 -11.30 -10.70 0.33
C ILE A 271 -12.30 -11.87 0.38
N CYS A 272 -12.83 -12.22 1.55
CA CYS A 272 -13.87 -13.25 1.72
C CYS A 272 -15.30 -12.69 1.78
N GLY A 273 -15.46 -11.40 1.46
CA GLY A 273 -16.74 -10.71 1.36
C GLY A 273 -17.56 -10.72 2.65
N GLU A 274 -18.85 -11.06 2.54
CA GLU A 274 -19.80 -11.01 3.65
C GLU A 274 -19.38 -11.81 4.89
N SER A 275 -18.62 -12.90 4.68
CA SER A 275 -18.25 -13.83 5.75
C SER A 275 -17.35 -13.20 6.80
N GLU A 276 -16.61 -12.14 6.46
CA GLU A 276 -15.69 -11.46 7.36
C GLU A 276 -16.01 -9.98 7.59
N ALA A 277 -17.05 -9.46 6.95
CA ALA A 277 -17.52 -8.09 7.17
C ALA A 277 -17.80 -7.77 8.64
N ASN A 278 -18.15 -8.78 9.43
CA ASN A 278 -18.44 -8.67 10.87
C ASN A 278 -17.22 -8.81 11.81
N THR A 279 -16.02 -9.05 11.28
CA THR A 279 -14.78 -9.22 12.07
C THR A 279 -14.49 -7.95 12.86
N ASN A 280 -14.15 -8.07 14.15
CA ASN A 280 -13.63 -6.93 14.89
C ASN A 280 -12.12 -6.90 14.67
N THR A 281 -11.68 -6.21 13.63
CA THR A 281 -10.28 -6.21 13.17
C THR A 281 -9.31 -5.74 14.25
N ILE A 282 -9.73 -4.85 15.16
CA ILE A 282 -8.90 -4.42 16.29
C ILE A 282 -8.70 -5.56 17.29
N LYS A 283 -9.79 -6.19 17.74
CA LYS A 283 -9.77 -7.22 18.80
C LYS A 283 -9.25 -8.57 18.31
N ASP A 284 -9.68 -8.97 17.12
CA ASP A 284 -9.52 -10.34 16.63
C ASP A 284 -8.15 -10.57 15.98
N ASP A 285 -7.35 -9.50 15.84
CA ASP A 285 -5.96 -9.57 15.40
C ASP A 285 -5.09 -10.49 16.29
N ASN A 286 -3.97 -10.98 15.75
CA ASN A 286 -3.10 -11.96 16.38
C ASN A 286 -2.32 -11.44 17.59
N TYR A 287 -2.19 -10.12 17.80
CA TYR A 287 -1.62 -9.59 19.05
C TYR A 287 -2.53 -9.89 20.25
N LYS A 288 -2.00 -10.48 21.33
CA LYS A 288 -2.79 -10.95 22.48
C LYS A 288 -2.21 -10.43 23.80
N PRO A 289 -3.06 -10.17 24.82
CA PRO A 289 -4.52 -10.38 24.84
C PRO A 289 -5.39 -9.26 24.23
N LEU A 290 -4.85 -8.11 23.82
CA LEU A 290 -5.64 -6.92 23.47
C LEU A 290 -5.78 -6.61 21.96
N GLY A 291 -5.38 -7.52 21.07
CA GLY A 291 -5.40 -7.23 19.63
C GLY A 291 -4.45 -6.08 19.29
N LEU A 292 -4.84 -5.20 18.36
CA LEU A 292 -4.03 -4.04 17.96
C LEU A 292 -3.75 -3.03 19.11
N LEU A 293 -4.46 -3.14 20.23
CA LEU A 293 -4.23 -2.30 21.42
C LEU A 293 -3.15 -2.87 22.34
N ASP A 294 -2.55 -4.01 21.97
CA ASP A 294 -1.51 -4.65 22.75
C ASP A 294 -0.15 -4.01 22.51
N LYS A 295 0.51 -3.63 23.60
CA LYS A 295 1.88 -3.08 23.58
C LYS A 295 2.96 -4.15 23.75
N GLY A 296 2.59 -5.41 23.98
CA GLY A 296 3.51 -6.54 24.12
C GLY A 296 4.02 -7.06 22.77
N THR A 297 4.39 -6.16 21.86
CA THR A 297 4.86 -6.47 20.49
C THR A 297 6.11 -5.66 20.18
N ASP A 298 7.00 -6.23 19.37
CA ASP A 298 8.20 -5.55 18.87
C ASP A 298 7.94 -4.82 17.54
N ASN A 299 6.69 -4.81 17.06
CA ASN A 299 6.33 -4.15 15.81
C ASN A 299 6.13 -2.64 16.03
N PRO A 300 7.05 -1.76 15.54
CA PRO A 300 6.98 -0.33 15.80
C PRO A 300 5.72 0.32 15.22
N ALA A 301 5.22 -0.16 14.07
CA ALA A 301 3.99 0.35 13.47
C ALA A 301 2.78 0.16 14.39
N VAL A 302 2.65 -1.03 14.98
CA VAL A 302 1.55 -1.35 15.91
C VAL A 302 1.72 -0.60 17.22
N LEU A 303 2.97 -0.46 17.71
CA LEU A 303 3.24 0.32 18.92
C LEU A 303 2.82 1.79 18.76
N CYS A 304 3.06 2.42 17.61
CA CYS A 304 2.57 3.79 17.36
C CYS A 304 1.06 3.91 17.62
N PHE A 305 0.26 2.99 17.07
CA PHE A 305 -1.18 2.96 17.28
C PHE A 305 -1.56 2.62 18.72
N ALA A 306 -0.99 1.56 19.29
CA ALA A 306 -1.32 1.10 20.63
C ALA A 306 -1.00 2.15 21.72
N TYR A 307 0.09 2.90 21.57
CA TYR A 307 0.43 4.02 22.45
C TYR A 307 -0.52 5.20 22.27
N LEU A 308 -0.78 5.65 21.04
CA LEU A 308 -1.73 6.75 20.76
C LEU A 308 -3.13 6.46 21.30
N MET A 309 -3.60 5.22 21.20
CA MET A 309 -4.91 4.81 21.72
C MET A 309 -5.04 4.92 23.25
N THR A 310 -3.93 5.06 23.99
CA THR A 310 -3.98 5.31 25.44
C THR A 310 -4.37 6.76 25.77
N ASN A 311 -4.06 7.71 24.89
CA ASN A 311 -4.48 9.10 25.00
C ASN A 311 -6.00 9.22 24.75
N GLU A 312 -6.72 9.89 25.64
CA GLU A 312 -8.19 9.98 25.54
C GLU A 312 -8.66 10.82 24.35
N GLY A 313 -7.96 11.91 24.04
CA GLY A 313 -8.25 12.78 22.91
C GLY A 313 -8.08 12.03 21.59
N PHE A 314 -6.90 11.45 21.36
CA PHE A 314 -6.64 10.65 20.16
C PHE A 314 -7.63 9.48 20.03
N ARG A 315 -7.88 8.73 21.10
CA ARG A 315 -8.81 7.59 21.07
C ARG A 315 -10.22 8.02 20.68
N THR A 316 -10.68 9.17 21.18
CA THR A 316 -12.00 9.72 20.83
C THR A 316 -12.06 10.07 19.36
N GLU A 317 -11.06 10.77 18.84
CA GLU A 317 -10.98 11.14 17.42
C GLU A 317 -10.83 9.92 16.50
N PHE A 318 -10.04 8.92 16.89
CA PHE A 318 -9.92 7.67 16.13
C PHE A 318 -11.25 6.92 16.04
N CYS A 319 -11.96 6.76 17.17
CA CYS A 319 -13.28 6.12 17.19
C CYS A 319 -14.30 6.88 16.33
N LYS A 320 -14.24 8.22 16.35
CA LYS A 320 -15.06 9.07 15.50
C LYS A 320 -14.71 8.88 14.02
N LYS A 321 -13.43 9.01 13.64
CA LYS A 321 -12.91 8.79 12.28
C LYS A 321 -13.37 7.44 11.76
N LEU A 322 -13.14 6.36 12.51
CA LEU A 322 -13.49 4.99 12.10
C LEU A 322 -14.98 4.83 11.81
N ASN A 323 -15.86 5.43 12.61
CA ASN A 323 -17.31 5.47 12.32
C ASN A 323 -17.59 6.26 11.02
N ASP A 324 -17.07 7.48 10.95
CA ASP A 324 -17.31 8.42 9.85
C ASP A 324 -16.82 7.90 8.49
N MET A 325 -15.84 6.99 8.46
CA MET A 325 -15.38 6.37 7.21
C MET A 325 -16.52 5.71 6.43
N SER A 326 -17.55 5.19 7.11
CA SER A 326 -18.69 4.54 6.45
C SER A 326 -19.60 5.51 5.70
N ASP A 327 -19.52 6.81 6.02
CA ASP A 327 -20.28 7.89 5.40
C ASP A 327 -19.40 8.81 4.53
N THR A 328 -18.07 8.56 4.50
CA THR A 328 -17.08 9.37 3.78
C THR A 328 -16.25 8.50 2.82
N THR A 329 -15.02 8.12 3.20
CA THR A 329 -14.07 7.35 2.38
C THR A 329 -14.66 6.06 1.81
N PHE A 330 -15.48 5.38 2.61
CA PHE A 330 -16.10 4.10 2.27
C PHE A 330 -17.63 4.21 2.21
N GLU A 331 -18.16 5.37 1.84
CA GLU A 331 -19.59 5.52 1.56
C GLU A 331 -20.00 4.50 0.50
N LYS A 332 -20.99 3.69 0.85
CA LYS A 332 -21.34 2.47 0.11
C LYS A 332 -21.67 2.75 -1.35
N THR A 333 -22.45 3.78 -1.66
CA THR A 333 -22.91 4.06 -3.01
C THR A 333 -21.76 4.50 -3.92
N ALA A 334 -20.92 5.41 -3.43
CA ALA A 334 -19.71 5.85 -4.12
C ALA A 334 -18.74 4.68 -4.33
N ALA A 335 -18.52 3.86 -3.30
CA ALA A 335 -17.63 2.70 -3.36
C ALA A 335 -18.14 1.62 -4.33
N MET A 336 -19.46 1.39 -4.41
CA MET A 336 -20.05 0.48 -5.41
C MET A 336 -19.93 1.04 -6.82
N THR A 337 -20.18 2.34 -7.00
CA THR A 337 -20.06 3.00 -8.31
C THR A 337 -18.63 2.90 -8.84
N LEU A 338 -17.64 3.12 -7.97
CA LEU A 338 -16.24 2.92 -8.31
C LEU A 338 -15.95 1.45 -8.63
N LEU A 339 -16.46 0.49 -7.85
CA LEU A 339 -16.24 -0.92 -8.12
C LEU A 339 -16.80 -1.35 -9.48
N ASP A 340 -17.97 -0.84 -9.85
CA ASP A 340 -18.58 -1.13 -11.16
C ASP A 340 -17.72 -0.59 -12.30
N SER A 341 -17.11 0.60 -12.17
CA SER A 341 -16.20 1.12 -13.20
C SER A 341 -14.93 0.26 -13.37
N PHE A 342 -14.42 -0.32 -12.28
CA PHE A 342 -13.34 -1.29 -12.33
C PHE A 342 -13.76 -2.59 -13.03
N VAL A 343 -14.96 -3.11 -12.73
CA VAL A 343 -15.49 -4.30 -13.40
C VAL A 343 -15.68 -4.04 -14.90
N ASP A 344 -16.21 -2.88 -15.28
CA ASP A 344 -16.38 -2.49 -16.68
C ASP A 344 -15.04 -2.39 -17.42
N THR A 345 -14.00 -1.92 -16.74
CA THR A 345 -12.66 -1.80 -17.33
C THR A 345 -11.95 -3.16 -17.47
N TYR A 346 -12.04 -4.02 -16.46
CA TYR A 346 -11.28 -5.29 -16.41
C TYR A 346 -12.01 -6.45 -17.10
N SER A 347 -13.35 -6.52 -17.01
CA SER A 347 -14.12 -7.68 -17.49
C SER A 347 -13.90 -8.03 -18.97
N PRO A 348 -13.77 -7.06 -19.92
CA PRO A 348 -13.52 -7.39 -21.32
C PRO A 348 -12.15 -8.05 -21.56
N LEU A 349 -11.22 -7.95 -20.61
CA LEU A 349 -9.86 -8.45 -20.71
C LEU A 349 -9.68 -9.86 -20.13
N TYR A 350 -10.64 -10.33 -19.33
CA TYR A 350 -10.52 -11.61 -18.60
C TYR A 350 -10.49 -12.84 -19.50
N ASP A 351 -11.34 -12.91 -20.53
CA ASP A 351 -11.41 -14.10 -21.39
C ASP A 351 -10.07 -14.39 -22.07
N GLN A 352 -9.42 -13.35 -22.59
CA GLN A 352 -8.08 -13.48 -23.20
C GLN A 352 -7.02 -13.85 -22.15
N PHE A 353 -7.10 -13.25 -20.96
CA PHE A 353 -6.16 -13.51 -19.86
C PHE A 353 -6.24 -14.97 -19.38
N PHE A 354 -7.43 -15.48 -19.06
CA PHE A 354 -7.61 -16.86 -18.60
C PHE A 354 -7.38 -17.89 -19.70
N LYS A 355 -7.56 -17.52 -20.99
CA LYS A 355 -7.12 -18.38 -22.11
C LYS A 355 -5.61 -18.56 -22.13
N ARG A 356 -4.82 -17.55 -21.75
CA ARG A 356 -3.35 -17.62 -21.67
C ARG A 356 -2.87 -18.42 -20.46
N TYR A 357 -3.64 -18.41 -19.37
CA TYR A 357 -3.37 -19.10 -18.12
C TYR A 357 -4.50 -20.10 -17.79
N PRO A 358 -4.64 -21.19 -18.56
CA PRO A 358 -5.76 -22.11 -18.39
C PRO A 358 -5.73 -22.81 -17.03
N GLY A 359 -6.89 -22.93 -16.39
CA GLY A 359 -7.06 -23.64 -15.12
C GLY A 359 -6.72 -22.82 -13.88
N THR A 360 -6.32 -21.55 -14.01
CA THR A 360 -6.05 -20.68 -12.86
C THR A 360 -7.28 -19.91 -12.36
N GLY A 361 -8.35 -19.87 -13.15
CA GLY A 361 -9.59 -19.16 -12.85
C GLY A 361 -10.44 -18.91 -14.10
N SER A 362 -11.45 -18.06 -13.96
CA SER A 362 -12.34 -17.65 -15.05
C SER A 362 -12.84 -16.21 -14.85
N ALA A 363 -13.42 -15.61 -15.89
CA ALA A 363 -14.07 -14.31 -15.79
C ALA A 363 -15.20 -14.31 -14.75
N ASP A 364 -15.97 -15.40 -14.66
CA ASP A 364 -17.04 -15.53 -13.65
C ASP A 364 -16.46 -15.62 -12.23
N ASP A 365 -15.37 -16.34 -12.00
CA ASP A 365 -14.70 -16.38 -10.70
C ASP A 365 -14.19 -14.99 -10.28
N ALA A 366 -13.61 -14.24 -11.23
CA ALA A 366 -13.11 -12.88 -10.98
C ALA A 366 -14.24 -11.89 -10.62
N ILE A 367 -15.44 -12.07 -11.18
CA ILE A 367 -16.57 -11.14 -10.99
C ILE A 367 -17.47 -11.58 -9.83
N ASN A 368 -17.80 -12.86 -9.75
CA ASN A 368 -18.84 -13.44 -8.89
C ASN A 368 -18.32 -14.49 -7.89
N GLY A 369 -17.03 -14.85 -7.95
CA GLY A 369 -16.45 -15.89 -7.10
C GLY A 369 -16.52 -15.59 -5.60
N GLY A 370 -16.35 -16.62 -4.78
CA GLY A 370 -16.41 -16.51 -3.31
C GLY A 370 -15.13 -16.03 -2.63
N TYR A 371 -14.08 -15.67 -3.39
CA TYR A 371 -12.79 -15.23 -2.87
C TYR A 371 -12.13 -14.26 -3.85
N GLY A 372 -11.72 -13.08 -3.37
CA GLY A 372 -10.97 -12.07 -4.15
C GLY A 372 -11.66 -11.59 -5.43
N SER A 373 -12.98 -11.72 -5.49
CA SER A 373 -13.80 -11.27 -6.62
C SER A 373 -14.41 -9.89 -6.37
N ALA A 374 -14.93 -9.26 -7.42
CA ALA A 374 -15.77 -8.07 -7.25
C ALA A 374 -17.01 -8.35 -6.38
N GLY A 375 -17.60 -9.55 -6.49
CA GLY A 375 -18.72 -10.00 -5.66
C GLY A 375 -18.38 -10.05 -4.17
N CYS A 376 -17.15 -10.43 -3.81
CA CYS A 376 -16.67 -10.36 -2.43
C CYS A 376 -16.68 -8.93 -1.91
N ILE A 377 -16.10 -7.98 -2.66
CA ILE A 377 -16.08 -6.56 -2.26
C ILE A 377 -17.52 -6.04 -2.09
N ARG A 378 -18.44 -6.32 -3.03
CA ARG A 378 -19.86 -5.95 -2.91
C ARG A 378 -20.48 -6.48 -1.61
N GLY A 379 -20.28 -7.76 -1.35
CA GLY A 379 -20.75 -8.42 -0.13
C GLY A 379 -20.17 -7.79 1.14
N PHE A 380 -18.87 -7.50 1.14
CA PHE A 380 -18.19 -6.89 2.29
C PHE A 380 -18.83 -5.56 2.69
N PHE A 381 -18.96 -4.62 1.74
CA PHE A 381 -19.59 -3.32 1.97
C PHE A 381 -21.06 -3.41 2.42
N ASN A 382 -21.80 -4.42 1.96
CA ASN A 382 -23.20 -4.60 2.38
C ASN A 382 -23.36 -4.80 3.89
N LYS A 383 -22.32 -5.30 4.57
CA LYS A 383 -22.37 -5.65 6.00
C LYS A 383 -21.38 -4.88 6.86
N ARG A 384 -20.30 -4.33 6.29
CA ARG A 384 -19.15 -3.84 7.06
C ARG A 384 -19.49 -2.72 8.03
N SER A 385 -20.27 -1.73 7.61
CA SER A 385 -20.64 -0.57 8.45
C SER A 385 -21.31 -0.98 9.77
N SER A 386 -22.11 -2.06 9.76
CA SER A 386 -22.76 -2.58 10.97
C SER A 386 -21.80 -3.15 12.02
N ALA A 387 -20.57 -3.50 11.61
CA ALA A 387 -19.54 -4.05 12.49
C ALA A 387 -18.70 -2.97 13.18
N ILE A 388 -18.67 -1.75 12.65
CA ILE A 388 -17.79 -0.67 13.12
C ILE A 388 -18.09 -0.30 14.58
N ASN A 389 -19.38 -0.20 14.94
CA ASN A 389 -19.80 0.04 16.31
C ASN A 389 -19.24 -0.98 17.34
N LYS A 390 -18.94 -2.22 16.92
CA LYS A 390 -18.35 -3.23 17.82
C LYS A 390 -16.87 -2.93 18.09
N MET A 391 -16.16 -2.37 17.13
CA MET A 391 -14.74 -1.99 17.26
C MET A 391 -14.60 -0.75 18.14
N VAL A 392 -15.46 0.25 17.93
CA VAL A 392 -15.51 1.47 18.73
C VAL A 392 -15.75 1.13 20.21
N LYS A 393 -16.80 0.34 20.50
CA LYS A 393 -17.08 -0.14 21.86
C LYS A 393 -15.92 -0.91 22.48
N TYR A 394 -15.17 -1.67 21.67
CA TYR A 394 -13.99 -2.39 22.16
C TYR A 394 -12.90 -1.41 22.61
N CYS A 395 -12.57 -0.41 21.78
CA CYS A 395 -11.58 0.62 22.10
C CYS A 395 -11.93 1.37 23.39
N GLU A 396 -13.18 1.81 23.51
CA GLU A 396 -13.68 2.51 24.70
C GLU A 396 -13.60 1.61 25.94
N SER A 397 -13.97 0.33 25.84
CA SER A 397 -14.02 -0.58 26.99
C SER A 397 -12.65 -0.99 27.54
N LYS A 398 -11.60 -0.96 26.71
CA LYS A 398 -10.27 -1.46 27.10
C LYS A 398 -9.34 -0.39 27.63
N LEU A 399 -9.57 0.86 27.25
CA LEU A 399 -8.69 1.98 27.59
C LEU A 399 -9.45 3.17 28.23
N GLY A 400 -10.78 3.08 28.35
CA GLY A 400 -11.63 4.10 28.99
C GLY A 400 -11.71 3.99 30.52
N GLY A 401 -10.57 3.82 31.20
CA GLY A 401 -10.48 3.69 32.65
C GLY A 401 -9.31 4.45 33.26
#